data_AF-A0A7C4MTW2-F1
#
_entry.id   AF-A0A7C4MTW2-F1
#
_cell.length_a   1.000
_cell.length_b   1.000
_cell.length_c   1.000
_cell.angle_alpha   90.00
_cell.angle_beta   90.00
_cell.angle_gamma   90.00
#
_symmetry.space_group_name_H-M   'P 1'
#
loop_
_entity.id
_entity.type
_entity.pdbx_description
1 polymer ?
#
loop_
_entity_poly.entity_id
_entity_poly.type
_entity_poly.pdbx_seq_one_letter_code
_entity_poly.pdbx_strand_id
1 'polypeptide(L)'
;MEILVFGKESCAKCRTTKNKLGHLLESAGLAGKVPLRYHDLDTVDGMVEGAWRDVLRIPTVVIDDNAREVARWSGEIPKTQDLQKVITPE
;
A
#
# COMPACT_ATOMS: atom_id res chain seq x y z
N MET A 1 -9.55 -5.57 -6.86
CA MET A 1 -8.44 -4.67 -6.53
C MET A 1 -8.35 -4.39 -5.03
N GLU A 2 -7.15 -4.47 -4.45
CA GLU A 2 -6.82 -4.06 -3.07
C GLU A 2 -5.41 -3.44 -3.00
N ILE A 3 -5.19 -2.61 -1.98
CA ILE A 3 -3.92 -1.93 -1.73
C ILE A 3 -3.33 -2.45 -0.42
N LEU A 4 -2.14 -3.02 -0.50
CA LEU A 4 -1.38 -3.52 0.64
C LEU A 4 -0.21 -2.59 0.92
N VAL A 5 -0.03 -2.22 2.18
CA VAL A 5 1.06 -1.35 2.64
C VAL A 5 1.83 -2.07 3.72
N PHE A 6 3.12 -2.25 3.51
CA PHE A 6 4.04 -2.88 4.45
C PHE A 6 4.97 -1.82 5.01
N GLY A 7 4.98 -1.69 6.33
CA GLY A 7 5.74 -0.64 7.01
C GLY A 7 5.90 -0.91 8.49
N LYS A 8 6.43 0.08 9.20
CA LYS A 8 6.51 0.09 10.66
C LYS A 8 5.90 1.36 11.21
N GLU A 9 5.24 1.31 12.36
CA GLU A 9 4.66 2.51 12.97
C GLU A 9 5.73 3.54 13.37
N SER A 10 6.96 3.09 13.67
CA SER A 10 8.12 3.95 13.96
C SER A 10 8.67 4.70 12.72
N CYS A 11 8.33 4.26 11.51
CA CYS A 11 8.87 4.79 10.25
C CYS A 11 8.05 5.99 9.73
N ALA A 12 8.67 7.17 9.69
CA ALA A 12 8.01 8.41 9.23
C ALA A 12 7.48 8.30 7.79
N LYS A 13 8.29 7.73 6.86
CA LYS A 13 7.87 7.50 5.47
C LYS A 13 6.66 6.57 5.37
N CYS A 14 6.57 5.59 6.26
CA CYS A 14 5.50 4.60 6.30
C CYS A 14 4.17 5.24 6.73
N ARG A 15 4.20 6.07 7.79
CA ARG A 15 3.04 6.87 8.21
C ARG A 15 2.58 7.83 7.12
N THR A 16 3.51 8.53 6.46
CA THR A 16 3.18 9.41 5.34
C THR A 16 2.51 8.65 4.18
N THR A 17 3.00 7.45 3.86
CA THR A 17 2.44 6.60 2.81
C THR A 17 1.01 6.16 3.13
N LYS A 18 0.77 5.68 4.36
CA LYS A 18 -0.55 5.28 4.86
C LYS A 18 -1.56 6.43 4.77
N ASN A 19 -1.19 7.61 5.26
CA ASN A 19 -2.06 8.80 5.23
C ASN A 19 -2.36 9.25 3.79
N LYS A 20 -1.35 9.24 2.91
CA LYS A 20 -1.50 9.62 1.51
C LYS A 20 -2.48 8.71 0.77
N LEU A 21 -2.38 7.40 0.99
CA LEU A 21 -3.28 6.42 0.36
C LEU A 21 -4.71 6.55 0.89
N GLY A 22 -4.88 6.73 2.20
CA GLY A 22 -6.20 6.99 2.78
C GLY A 22 -6.87 8.22 2.16
N HIS A 23 -6.15 9.35 2.12
CA HIS A 23 -6.67 10.59 1.53
C HIS A 23 -6.96 10.47 0.03
N LEU A 24 -6.13 9.74 -0.72
CA LEU A 24 -6.38 9.48 -2.13
C LEU A 24 -7.67 8.69 -2.35
N LEU A 25 -7.89 7.63 -1.57
CA LEU A 25 -9.11 6.82 -1.70
C LEU A 25 -10.37 7.62 -1.32
N GLU A 26 -10.28 8.46 -0.28
CA GLU A 26 -11.37 9.36 0.09
C GLU A 26 -11.68 10.37 -1.02
N SER A 27 -10.67 11.11 -1.49
CA SER A 27 -10.84 12.13 -2.54
C SER A 27 -11.32 11.56 -3.88
N ALA A 28 -10.97 10.30 -4.19
CA ALA A 28 -11.43 9.62 -5.39
C ALA A 28 -12.82 8.96 -5.25
N GLY A 29 -13.48 9.01 -4.08
CA GLY A 29 -14.76 8.33 -3.84
C GLY A 29 -14.64 6.80 -3.89
N LEU A 30 -13.44 6.28 -3.60
CA LEU A 30 -13.08 4.87 -3.57
C LEU A 30 -12.93 4.32 -2.13
N ALA A 31 -13.01 5.18 -1.12
CA ALA A 31 -13.07 4.77 0.28
C ALA A 31 -14.21 3.76 0.49
N GLY A 32 -13.86 2.61 1.07
CA GLY A 32 -14.79 1.48 1.26
C GLY A 32 -15.01 0.58 0.03
N LYS A 33 -14.62 1.01 -1.18
CA LYS A 33 -14.67 0.18 -2.40
C LYS A 33 -13.37 -0.56 -2.66
N VAL A 34 -12.24 0.09 -2.40
CA VAL A 34 -10.90 -0.49 -2.54
C VAL A 34 -10.33 -0.71 -1.14
N PRO A 35 -10.14 -1.95 -0.70
CA PRO A 35 -9.55 -2.23 0.61
C PRO A 35 -8.11 -1.69 0.69
N LEU A 36 -7.82 -0.96 1.75
CA LEU A 36 -6.47 -0.52 2.12
C LEU A 36 -6.04 -1.27 3.38
N ARG A 37 -5.10 -2.21 3.25
CA ARG A 37 -4.56 -2.99 4.37
C ARG A 37 -3.16 -2.53 4.72
N TYR A 38 -2.91 -2.37 6.02
CA TYR A 38 -1.59 -2.05 6.54
C TYR A 38 -1.04 -3.23 7.33
N HIS A 39 0.15 -3.69 6.96
CA HIS A 39 0.88 -4.77 7.61
C HIS A 39 2.07 -4.15 8.36
N ASP A 40 2.02 -4.23 9.69
CA ASP A 40 3.07 -3.75 10.57
C ASP A 40 4.18 -4.81 10.71
N LEU A 41 5.35 -4.53 10.13
CA LEU A 41 6.51 -5.41 10.15
C LEU A 41 7.22 -5.46 11.52
N ASP A 42 6.69 -4.79 12.55
CA ASP A 42 7.07 -5.03 13.95
C ASP A 42 6.21 -6.12 14.63
N THR A 43 5.14 -6.60 13.96
CA THR A 43 4.28 -7.69 14.44
C THR A 43 4.59 -9.01 13.73
N VAL A 44 4.31 -10.15 14.38
CA VAL A 44 4.50 -11.48 13.76
C VAL A 44 3.70 -11.60 12.48
N ASP A 45 2.42 -11.26 12.50
CA ASP A 45 1.53 -11.37 11.33
C ASP A 45 2.02 -10.48 10.18
N GLY A 46 2.42 -9.24 10.46
CA GLY A 46 2.96 -8.36 9.44
C GLY A 46 4.29 -8.84 8.86
N MET A 47 5.18 -9.40 9.69
CA MET A 47 6.43 -10.01 9.21
C MET A 47 6.16 -11.23 8.32
N VAL A 48 5.21 -12.09 8.68
CA VAL A 48 4.82 -13.26 7.87
C VAL A 48 4.31 -12.82 6.50
N GLU A 49 3.39 -11.86 6.47
CA GLU A 49 2.86 -11.30 5.22
C GLU A 49 3.94 -10.59 4.39
N GLY A 50 4.81 -9.82 5.05
CA GLY A 50 5.94 -9.16 4.40
C GLY A 50 6.93 -10.16 3.77
N ALA A 51 7.23 -11.26 4.45
CA ALA A 51 8.07 -12.32 3.92
C ALA A 51 7.41 -13.04 2.74
N TRP A 52 6.11 -13.36 2.85
CA TRP A 52 5.34 -13.98 1.76
C TRP A 52 5.31 -13.11 0.49
N ARG A 53 5.36 -11.78 0.64
CA ARG A 53 5.30 -10.81 -0.46
C ARG A 53 6.67 -10.27 -0.89
N ASP A 54 7.75 -10.89 -0.45
CA ASP A 54 9.14 -10.48 -0.71
C ASP A 54 9.40 -8.99 -0.43
N VAL A 55 8.93 -8.51 0.73
CA VAL A 55 9.12 -7.12 1.15
C VAL A 55 10.53 -6.93 1.71
N LEU A 56 11.42 -6.37 0.89
CA LEU A 56 12.82 -6.11 1.25
C LEU A 56 13.08 -4.69 1.79
N ARG A 57 12.16 -3.74 1.55
CA ARG A 57 12.29 -2.33 1.96
C ARG A 57 10.98 -1.80 2.51
N ILE A 58 11.05 -0.80 3.41
CA ILE A 58 9.87 -0.09 3.91
C ILE A 58 9.90 1.41 3.59
N PRO A 59 8.75 2.03 3.31
CA PRO A 59 7.47 1.38 3.05
C PRO A 59 7.49 0.62 1.73
N THR A 60 6.74 -0.47 1.64
CA THR A 60 6.41 -1.11 0.36
C THR A 60 4.90 -1.01 0.15
N VAL A 61 4.48 -0.56 -1.03
CA VAL A 61 3.07 -0.52 -1.44
C VAL A 61 2.90 -1.50 -2.59
N VAL A 62 1.90 -2.38 -2.48
CA VAL A 62 1.51 -3.34 -3.52
C VAL A 62 0.05 -3.10 -3.86
N ILE A 63 -0.26 -3.03 -5.14
CA ILE A 63 -1.65 -3.05 -5.62
C ILE A 63 -1.87 -4.41 -6.26
N ASP A 64 -2.84 -5.14 -5.72
CA ASP A 64 -3.32 -6.39 -6.28
C ASP A 64 -4.64 -6.16 -6.99
N ASP A 65 -4.82 -6.78 -8.15
CA ASP A 65 -6.12 -6.95 -8.77
C ASP A 65 -6.37 -8.42 -9.09
N ASN A 66 -7.46 -8.99 -8.56
CA ASN A 66 -7.82 -10.40 -8.69
C ASN A 66 -6.65 -11.37 -8.41
N ALA A 67 -5.97 -11.18 -7.27
CA ALA A 67 -4.80 -11.94 -6.83
C ALA A 67 -3.55 -11.85 -7.74
N ARG A 68 -3.50 -10.85 -8.64
CA ARG A 68 -2.33 -10.51 -9.43
C ARG A 68 -1.79 -9.15 -8.98
N GLU A 69 -0.51 -9.10 -8.66
CA GLU A 69 0.20 -7.84 -8.45
C GLU A 69 0.23 -7.04 -9.76
N VAL A 70 -0.37 -5.84 -9.76
CA VAL A 70 -0.41 -4.94 -10.92
C VAL A 70 0.54 -3.75 -10.77
N ALA A 71 0.94 -3.41 -9.55
CA ALA A 71 1.93 -2.37 -9.28
C ALA A 71 2.61 -2.55 -7.93
N ARG A 72 3.87 -2.11 -7.83
CA ARG A 72 4.67 -2.12 -6.61
C ARG A 72 5.57 -0.89 -6.51
N TRP A 73 5.67 -0.34 -5.31
CA TRP A 73 6.66 0.67 -4.93
C TRP A 73 7.41 0.18 -3.70
N SER A 74 8.75 0.14 -3.75
CA SER A 74 9.56 -0.47 -2.70
C SER A 74 10.59 0.52 -2.14
N GLY A 75 10.42 0.90 -0.88
CA GLY A 75 11.27 1.87 -0.19
C GLY A 75 10.98 3.34 -0.52
N GLU A 76 9.90 3.60 -1.26
CA GLU A 76 9.53 4.94 -1.72
C GLU A 76 8.04 5.21 -1.49
N ILE A 77 7.70 6.50 -1.41
CA ILE A 77 6.32 6.95 -1.31
C ILE A 77 5.81 7.12 -2.74
N PRO A 78 4.85 6.32 -3.23
CA PRO A 78 4.33 6.44 -4.58
C PRO A 78 3.76 7.84 -4.84
N LYS A 79 3.93 8.36 -6.05
CA LYS A 79 3.32 9.65 -6.44
C LYS A 79 1.81 9.49 -6.62
N THR A 80 1.05 10.55 -6.36
CA THR A 80 -0.41 10.50 -6.43
C THR A 80 -0.89 10.18 -7.85
N GLN A 81 -0.23 10.75 -8.86
CA GLN A 81 -0.55 10.51 -10.28
C GLN A 81 -0.31 9.04 -10.67
N ASP A 82 0.75 8.42 -10.17
CA ASP A 82 1.06 7.02 -10.47
C ASP A 82 0.02 6.10 -9.82
N LEU A 83 -0.38 6.40 -8.58
CA LEU A 83 -1.46 5.69 -7.91
C LEU A 83 -2.78 5.83 -8.68
N GLN A 84 -3.17 7.04 -9.07
CA GLN A 84 -4.42 7.26 -9.80
C GLN A 84 -4.48 6.44 -11.09
N LYS A 85 -3.41 6.40 -11.89
CA LYS A 85 -3.35 5.59 -13.12
C LYS A 85 -3.64 4.10 -12.92
N VAL A 86 -3.35 3.56 -11.74
CA VAL A 86 -3.59 2.14 -11.44
C VAL A 86 -4.96 1.92 -10.80
N ILE A 87 -5.40 2.83 -9.92
CA ILE A 87 -6.60 2.62 -9.09
C ILE A 87 -7.89 3.12 -9.80
N THR A 88 -7.79 4.03 -10.76
CA THR A 88 -8.92 4.43 -11.61
C THR A 88 -8.68 3.91 -13.02
N PRO A 89 -9.19 2.71 -13.37
CA PRO A 89 -9.31 2.35 -14.78
C PRO A 89 -10.28 3.31 -15.48
N GLU A 90 -9.93 3.76 -16.67
CA GLU A 90 -10.74 4.65 -17.54
C GLU A 90 -12.14 4.08 -17.82
#